data_AF-A0A7D4BZ26-F1
#
_entry.id   AF-A0A7D4BZ26-F1
#
_cell.length_a   1.000
_cell.length_b   1.000
_cell.length_c   1.000
_cell.angle_alpha   90.00
_cell.angle_beta   90.00
_cell.angle_gamma   90.00
#
_symmetry.space_group_name_H-M   'P 1'
#
loop_
_entity.id
_entity.type
_entity.pdbx_description
1 polymer ?
#
loop_
_entity_poly.entity_id
_entity_poly.type
_entity_poly.pdbx_seq_one_letter_code
_entity_poly.pdbx_strand_id
1 'polypeptide(L)'
;MISSGHRPFSDFCPAMKGLILQLIQDEYQPLLQLPAALPREAWSEAVTRANPILFYLNDGAPLIQIGEASRQSLLKFLKQEFGSAQ
;
A
#
# COMPACT_ATOMS: atom_id res chain seq x y z
N MET A 1 -24.67 -2.22 -9.15
CA MET A 1 -24.44 -1.68 -7.79
C MET A 1 -22.94 -1.61 -7.60
N ILE A 2 -22.36 -0.41 -7.60
CA ILE A 2 -20.93 -0.22 -7.35
C ILE A 2 -20.75 -0.35 -5.84
N SER A 3 -20.22 -1.47 -5.38
CA SER A 3 -19.93 -1.68 -3.97
C SER A 3 -18.56 -1.06 -3.65
N SER A 4 -18.52 0.27 -3.54
CA SER A 4 -17.31 1.00 -3.14
C SER A 4 -17.04 0.78 -1.65
N GLY A 5 -16.19 -0.19 -1.33
CA GLY A 5 -15.79 -0.49 0.04
C GLY A 5 -14.47 0.17 0.40
N HIS A 6 -14.45 0.94 1.48
CA HIS A 6 -13.21 1.38 2.12
C HIS A 6 -12.83 0.29 3.11
N ARG A 7 -11.70 -0.37 2.90
CA ARG A 7 -11.24 -1.43 3.80
C ARG A 7 -9.76 -1.24 4.15
N PRO A 8 -9.36 -1.47 5.40
CA PRO A 8 -7.96 -1.46 5.77
C PRO A 8 -7.22 -2.63 5.10
N PHE A 9 -5.92 -2.46 4.87
CA PHE A 9 -5.06 -3.48 4.28
C PHE A 9 -5.17 -4.84 4.98
N SER A 10 -5.31 -4.83 6.32
CA SER A 10 -5.46 -6.02 7.17
C SER A 10 -6.61 -6.95 6.75
N ASP A 11 -7.69 -6.40 6.21
CA ASP A 11 -8.93 -7.13 5.94
C ASP A 11 -8.93 -7.85 4.59
N PHE A 12 -7.89 -7.63 3.78
CA PHE A 12 -7.75 -8.27 2.48
C PHE A 12 -7.17 -9.68 2.61
N CYS A 13 -7.64 -10.60 1.75
CA CYS A 13 -7.11 -11.95 1.65
C CYS A 13 -5.62 -11.92 1.22
N PRO A 14 -4.82 -12.95 1.54
CA PRO A 14 -3.38 -12.99 1.23
C PRO A 14 -3.04 -12.73 -0.24
N ALA A 15 -3.83 -13.30 -1.16
CA ALA A 15 -3.64 -13.07 -2.60
C ALA A 15 -3.81 -11.58 -2.97
N MET A 16 -4.82 -10.92 -2.40
CA MET A 16 -5.09 -9.50 -2.65
C MET A 16 -4.05 -8.60 -1.98
N LYS A 17 -3.59 -8.96 -0.77
CA LYS A 17 -2.46 -8.29 -0.09
C LYS A 17 -1.20 -8.31 -0.95
N GLY A 18 -0.92 -9.42 -1.63
CA GLY A 18 0.21 -9.54 -2.56
C GLY A 18 0.14 -8.53 -3.72
N LEU A 19 -1.04 -8.35 -4.31
CA LEU A 19 -1.28 -7.39 -5.39
C LEU A 19 -1.20 -5.94 -4.91
N ILE A 20 -1.83 -5.65 -3.77
CA ILE A 20 -1.79 -4.33 -3.14
C ILE A 20 -0.36 -3.93 -2.80
N LEU A 21 0.41 -4.88 -2.27
CA LEU A 21 1.81 -4.66 -1.91
C LEU A 21 2.65 -4.29 -3.14
N GLN A 22 2.46 -4.97 -4.27
CA GLN A 22 3.14 -4.61 -5.51
C GLN A 22 2.75 -3.21 -5.99
N LEU A 23 1.45 -2.87 -5.94
CA LEU A 23 0.98 -1.54 -6.32
C LEU A 23 1.61 -0.44 -5.45
N ILE A 24 1.68 -0.68 -4.13
CA ILE A 24 2.35 0.24 -3.19
C ILE A 24 3.85 0.33 -3.51
N GLN A 25 4.53 -0.78 -3.79
CA GLN A 25 5.95 -0.75 -4.13
C GLN A 25 6.19 0.07 -5.40
N ASP A 26 5.46 -0.20 -6.48
CA ASP A 26 5.63 0.49 -7.76
C ASP A 26 5.34 2.00 -7.65
N GLU A 27 4.32 2.40 -6.88
CA GLU A 27 3.96 3.81 -6.68
C GLU A 27 4.94 4.53 -5.72
N TYR A 28 5.34 3.90 -4.62
CA TYR A 28 6.05 4.59 -3.53
C TYR A 28 7.55 4.42 -3.55
N GLN A 29 8.09 3.34 -4.10
CA GLN A 29 9.53 3.13 -4.21
C GLN A 29 10.24 4.31 -4.90
N PRO A 30 9.78 4.84 -6.06
CA PRO A 30 10.40 6.02 -6.67
C PRO A 30 10.17 7.31 -5.86
N LEU A 31 9.00 7.47 -5.23
CA LEU A 31 8.66 8.66 -4.42
C LEU A 31 9.50 8.76 -3.15
N LEU A 32 9.89 7.62 -2.60
CA LEU A 32 10.72 7.49 -1.42
C LEU A 32 12.22 7.43 -1.76
N GLN A 33 12.58 7.41 -3.05
CA GLN A 33 13.95 7.23 -3.54
C GLN A 33 14.64 6.00 -2.94
N LEU A 34 13.88 4.93 -2.73
CA LEU A 34 14.39 3.73 -2.08
C LEU A 34 15.18 2.88 -3.06
N PRO A 35 16.23 2.17 -2.59
CA PRO A 35 16.93 1.22 -3.41
C PRO A 35 16.00 0.09 -3.86
N ALA A 36 16.14 -0.35 -5.11
CA ALA A 36 15.37 -1.46 -5.68
C ALA A 36 15.62 -2.82 -5.00
N ALA A 37 16.58 -2.88 -4.08
CA ALA A 37 16.96 -4.08 -3.35
C ALA A 37 16.21 -4.26 -2.01
N LEU A 38 15.25 -3.40 -1.67
CA LEU A 38 14.49 -3.58 -0.43
C LEU A 38 13.73 -4.91 -0.47
N PRO A 39 13.87 -5.76 0.57
CA PRO A 39 13.22 -7.06 0.60
C PRO A 39 11.71 -6.90 0.66
N ARG A 40 11.00 -7.83 0.01
CA ARG A 40 9.53 -7.83 -0.03
C ARG A 40 8.93 -7.96 1.36
N GLU A 41 9.60 -8.66 2.27
CA GLU A 41 9.18 -8.79 3.66
C GLU A 41 9.16 -7.43 4.38
N ALA A 42 10.18 -6.59 4.21
CA ALA A 42 10.24 -5.27 4.85
C ALA A 42 9.09 -4.36 4.39
N TRP A 43 8.77 -4.40 3.10
CA TRP A 43 7.58 -3.73 2.57
C TRP A 43 6.29 -4.29 3.15
N SER A 44 6.15 -5.62 3.20
CA SER A 44 4.96 -6.27 3.74
C SER A 44 4.73 -5.88 5.20
N GLU A 45 5.78 -5.88 6.02
CA GLU A 45 5.72 -5.46 7.42
C GLU A 45 5.35 -3.99 7.56
N ALA A 46 6.04 -3.10 6.82
CA ALA A 46 5.78 -1.66 6.88
C ALA A 46 4.34 -1.32 6.46
N VAL A 47 3.85 -1.90 5.36
CA VAL A 47 2.46 -1.70 4.88
C VAL A 47 1.45 -2.29 5.87
N THR A 48 1.74 -3.44 6.47
CA THR A 48 0.87 -4.04 7.49
C THR A 48 0.76 -3.15 8.73
N ARG A 49 1.88 -2.56 9.17
CA ARG A 49 1.91 -1.61 10.30
C ARG A 49 1.18 -0.31 10.00
N ALA A 50 1.40 0.26 8.80
CA ALA A 50 0.72 1.47 8.37
C ALA A 50 -0.78 1.24 8.15
N ASN A 51 -1.18 -0.01 7.85
CA ASN A 51 -2.53 -0.48 7.59
C ASN A 51 -3.38 0.50 6.75
N PRO A 52 -2.94 0.86 5.54
CA PRO A 52 -3.60 1.90 4.75
C PRO A 52 -5.03 1.51 4.40
N ILE A 53 -5.91 2.51 4.31
CA ILE A 53 -7.28 2.35 3.84
C ILE A 53 -7.28 2.35 2.31
N LEU A 54 -7.80 1.26 1.75
CA LEU A 54 -7.90 1.06 0.31
C LEU A 54 -9.36 1.11 -0.14
N PHE A 55 -9.52 1.56 -1.37
CA PHE A 55 -10.75 1.71 -2.11
C PHE A 55 -10.78 0.60 -3.13
N TYR A 56 -11.76 -0.27 -3.00
CA TYR A 56 -12.01 -1.32 -3.98
C TYR A 56 -13.19 -0.92 -4.85
N LEU A 57 -12.95 -0.76 -6.15
CA LEU A 57 -13.96 -0.51 -7.16
C LEU A 57 -14.03 -1.75 -8.07
N ASN A 58 -15.23 -2.29 -8.21
CA ASN A 58 -15.48 -3.41 -9.10
C ASN A 58 -16.49 -2.96 -10.16
N ASP A 59 -15.95 -2.32 -11.21
CA ASP A 59 -16.72 -1.79 -12.35
C ASP A 59 -16.29 -2.51 -13.64
N GLY A 60 -16.37 -3.85 -13.62
CA GLY A 60 -15.93 -4.72 -14.73
C GLY A 60 -14.45 -5.09 -14.70
N ALA A 61 -13.59 -4.24 -14.11
CA ALA A 61 -12.22 -4.57 -13.75
C ALA A 61 -11.98 -4.25 -12.26
N PRO A 62 -11.35 -5.14 -11.48
CA PRO A 62 -11.03 -4.87 -10.09
C PRO A 62 -9.96 -3.78 -10.02
N LEU A 63 -10.36 -2.58 -9.59
CA LEU A 63 -9.48 -1.46 -9.37
C LEU A 63 -9.27 -1.27 -7.87
N ILE A 64 -8.00 -1.35 -7.45
CA ILE A 64 -7.61 -1.03 -6.09
C ILE A 64 -6.89 0.30 -6.11
N GLN A 65 -7.37 1.25 -5.31
CA GLN A 65 -6.70 2.53 -5.11
C GLN A 65 -6.51 2.79 -3.63
N ILE A 66 -5.44 3.52 -3.30
CA ILE A 66 -5.24 4.02 -1.94
C ILE A 66 -5.91 5.39 -1.87
N GLY A 67 -6.75 5.62 -0.85
CA GLY A 67 -7.40 6.93 -0.69
C GLY A 67 -6.39 8.03 -0.52
N GLU A 68 -6.68 9.23 -1.01
CA GLU A 68 -5.73 10.35 -0.97
C GLU A 68 -5.19 10.64 0.44
N ALA A 69 -6.07 10.70 1.45
CA ALA A 69 -5.67 10.86 2.85
C ALA A 69 -4.80 9.69 3.36
N SER A 70 -5.14 8.47 2.95
CA SER A 70 -4.36 7.29 3.27
C SER A 70 -3.02 7.26 2.54
N ARG A 71 -2.94 7.84 1.32
CA ARG A 71 -1.70 7.92 0.55
C ARG A 71 -0.69 8.82 1.22
N GLN A 72 -1.11 10.00 1.67
CA GLN A 72 -0.24 10.93 2.37
C GLN A 72 0.24 10.35 3.71
N SER A 73 -0.67 9.70 4.44
CA SER A 73 -0.34 9.04 5.71
C SER A 73 0.64 7.89 5.50
N LEU A 74 0.40 7.05 4.48
CA LEU A 74 1.31 5.96 4.10
C LEU A 74 2.66 6.49 3.66
N LEU A 75 2.73 7.52 2.81
CA LEU A 75 4.00 8.12 2.38
C LEU A 75 4.80 8.61 3.58
N LYS A 76 4.16 9.34 4.50
CA LYS A 76 4.81 9.87 5.70
C LYS A 76 5.34 8.73 6.58
N PHE A 77 4.54 7.68 6.78
CA PHE A 77 4.93 6.51 7.55
C PHE A 77 6.13 5.80 6.91
N LEU A 78 6.06 5.48 5.62
CA LEU A 78 7.13 4.78 4.91
C LEU A 78 8.42 5.60 4.84
N LYS A 79 8.33 6.94 4.75
CA LYS A 79 9.50 7.83 4.88
C LYS A 79 10.17 7.70 6.24
N GLN A 80 9.40 7.53 7.32
CA GLN A 80 9.97 7.35 8.65
C GLN A 80 10.57 5.95 8.79
N GLU A 81 9.82 4.91 8.40
CA GLU A 81 10.24 3.52 8.56
C GLU A 81 11.50 3.20 7.72
N PHE A 82 11.57 3.69 6.48
CA PHE A 82 12.72 3.46 5.61
C PHE A 82 13.77 4.58 5.60
N GLY A 83 13.41 5.80 6.02
CA GLY A 83 14.34 6.93 6.10
C GLY A 83 15.15 6.97 7.39
N SER A 84 14.71 6.30 8.46
CA SER A 84 15.50 6.14 9.69
C SER A 84 16.57 5.05 9.62
N ALA A 85 16.79 4.44 8.45
CA ALA A 85 17.83 3.44 8.21
C ALA A 85 19.14 4.03 7.65
N GLN A 86 19.40 5.32 7.86
CA GLN A 86 20.72 5.94 7.62
C GLN A 86 21.43 6.27 8.93
#